data_AF-A0A3R9T418-F1
#
_entry.id   AF-A0A3R9T418-F1
#
_cell.length_a   1.000
_cell.length_b   1.000
_cell.length_c   1.000
_cell.angle_alpha   90.00
_cell.angle_beta   90.00
_cell.angle_gamma   90.00
#
_symmetry.space_group_name_H-M   'P 1'
#
loop_
_entity.id
_entity.type
_entity.pdbx_description
1 polymer ?
#
loop_
_entity_poly.entity_id
_entity_poly.type
_entity_poly.pdbx_seq_one_letter_code
_entity_poly.pdbx_strand_id
1 'polypeptide(L)'
;MEKQRVEALSDAILAIIVTIMTLELQLPEELTVVGLRSMLPMLFIYITSFLQIMAVWLYYHELYKLVDHVSFRLFGANSFWLLTASFVPLATRGIGQHSANFAFLLFFISSFLPFGM
;
A
#
# COMPACT_ATOMS: atom_id res chain seq x y z
N MET A 1 7.50 -10.64 -22.47
CA MET A 1 7.27 -11.57 -21.34
C MET A 1 5.82 -12.00 -21.36
N GLU A 2 5.48 -13.17 -20.81
CA GLU A 2 4.07 -13.58 -20.69
C GLU A 2 3.34 -12.66 -19.71
N LYS A 3 2.34 -11.94 -20.23
CA LYS A 3 1.54 -10.95 -19.49
C LYS A 3 0.95 -11.52 -18.20
N GLN A 4 0.31 -12.69 -18.29
CA GLN A 4 -0.33 -13.36 -17.15
C GLN A 4 0.65 -13.67 -16.01
N ARG A 5 1.92 -13.97 -16.34
CA ARG A 5 2.95 -14.21 -15.31
C ARG A 5 3.35 -12.95 -14.57
N VAL A 6 3.38 -11.81 -15.25
CA VAL A 6 3.72 -10.52 -14.63
C VAL A 6 2.56 -10.03 -13.76
N GLU A 7 1.32 -10.17 -14.24
CA GLU A 7 0.11 -9.89 -13.46
C GLU A 7 0.05 -10.75 -12.19
N ALA A 8 0.19 -12.07 -12.32
CA ALA A 8 0.15 -12.99 -11.18
C ALA A 8 1.25 -12.69 -10.14
N LEU A 9 2.44 -12.26 -10.58
CA LEU A 9 3.51 -11.83 -9.68
C LEU A 9 3.14 -10.56 -8.93
N SER A 10 2.60 -9.55 -9.62
CA SER A 10 2.12 -8.31 -9.00
C SER A 10 1.03 -8.59 -7.98
N ASP A 11 0.04 -9.42 -8.32
CA ASP A 11 -1.06 -9.80 -7.44
C ASP A 11 -0.55 -10.48 -6.16
N ALA A 12 0.38 -11.41 -6.29
CA ALA A 12 0.98 -12.10 -5.14
C ALA A 12 1.72 -11.14 -4.21
N ILE A 13 2.50 -10.21 -4.76
CA ILE A 13 3.26 -9.23 -3.97
C ILE A 13 2.31 -8.27 -3.24
N LEU A 14 1.26 -7.79 -3.92
CA LEU A 14 0.28 -6.89 -3.30
C LEU A 14 -0.53 -7.57 -2.21
N ALA A 15 -0.91 -8.83 -2.39
CA ALA A 15 -1.58 -9.62 -1.36
C ALA A 15 -0.72 -9.74 -0.09
N ILE A 16 0.59 -9.94 -0.24
CA ILE A 16 1.53 -9.96 0.89
C ILE A 16 1.63 -8.57 1.56
N ILE A 17 1.76 -7.49 0.79
CA ILE A 17 1.83 -6.13 1.32
C ILE A 17 0.59 -5.79 2.16
N VAL A 18 -0.60 -6.09 1.62
CA VAL A 18 -1.88 -5.81 2.27
C VAL A 18 -2.05 -6.61 3.57
N THR A 19 -1.63 -7.88 3.58
CA THR A 19 -1.71 -8.71 4.79
C THR A 19 -0.70 -8.27 5.86
N ILE A 20 0.52 -7.92 5.47
CA ILE A 20 1.54 -7.36 6.39
C ILE A 20 1.04 -6.04 6.99
N MET A 21 0.38 -5.19 6.22
CA MET A 21 -0.12 -3.90 6.71
C MET A 21 -1.08 -4.05 7.90
N THR A 22 -1.81 -5.17 8.00
CA THR A 22 -2.68 -5.43 9.16
C THR A 22 -1.88 -5.59 10.45
N LEU A 23 -0.64 -6.10 10.35
CA LEU A 23 0.26 -6.27 11.49
C LEU A 23 0.78 -4.94 12.05
N GLU A 24 0.60 -3.83 11.32
CA GLU A 24 0.99 -2.50 11.78
C GLU A 24 -0.07 -1.86 12.69
N LEU A 25 -1.28 -2.43 12.76
CA LEU A 25 -2.31 -2.02 13.71
C LEU A 25 -1.93 -2.49 15.12
N GLN A 26 -1.50 -1.57 15.96
CA GLN A 26 -1.14 -1.85 17.35
C GLN A 26 -2.38 -1.84 18.24
N LEU A 27 -2.58 -2.92 19.01
CA LEU A 27 -3.60 -2.96 20.05
C LEU A 27 -3.26 -1.97 21.17
N PRO A 28 -4.27 -1.42 21.88
CA PRO A 28 -4.02 -0.53 23.00
C PRO A 28 -3.48 -1.36 24.18
N GLU A 29 -2.68 -0.73 25.05
CA GLU A 29 -2.15 -1.40 26.25
C GLU A 29 -3.29 -1.92 27.15
N GLU A 30 -4.40 -1.19 27.20
CA GLU A 30 -5.62 -1.60 27.90
C GLU A 30 -6.78 -1.80 26.93
N LEU A 31 -7.41 -2.98 26.98
CA LEU A 31 -8.61 -3.32 26.19
C LEU A 31 -9.90 -2.73 26.79
N THR A 32 -9.88 -1.43 27.08
CA THR A 32 -11.04 -0.67 27.55
C THR A 32 -11.70 0.08 26.39
N VAL A 33 -12.93 0.57 26.58
CA VAL A 33 -13.62 1.41 25.58
C VAL A 33 -12.79 2.66 25.23
N VAL A 34 -12.08 3.21 26.22
CA VAL A 34 -11.18 4.37 26.02
C VAL A 34 -9.94 3.96 25.22
N GLY A 35 -9.34 2.80 25.54
CA GLY A 35 -8.22 2.24 24.78
C GLY A 35 -8.56 2.00 23.32
N LEU A 36 -9.72 1.38 23.03
CA LEU A 36 -10.21 1.18 21.67
C LEU A 36 -10.45 2.48 20.90
N ARG A 37 -10.96 3.52 21.56
CA ARG A 37 -11.14 4.85 20.93
C ARG A 37 -9.80 5.48 20.52
N SER A 38 -8.74 5.23 21.29
CA SER A 38 -7.40 5.77 20.98
C SER A 38 -6.79 5.17 19.70
N MET A 39 -7.24 3.98 19.28
CA MET A 39 -6.79 3.32 18.05
C MET A 39 -7.48 3.83 16.78
N LEU A 40 -8.61 4.53 16.89
CA LEU A 40 -9.40 4.96 15.72
C LEU A 40 -8.60 5.74 14.66
N PRO A 41 -7.69 6.67 15.03
CA PRO A 41 -6.86 7.37 14.04
C PRO A 41 -5.96 6.41 13.25
N MET A 42 -5.33 5.44 13.92
CA MET A 42 -4.47 4.45 13.26
C MET A 42 -5.29 3.50 12.38
N LEU A 43 -6.46 3.08 12.85
CA LEU A 43 -7.40 2.28 12.05
C LEU A 43 -7.82 3.02 10.78
N PHE A 44 -8.07 4.33 10.86
CA PHE A 44 -8.42 5.14 9.70
C PHE A 44 -7.27 5.24 8.68
N ILE A 45 -6.03 5.46 9.14
CA ILE A 45 -4.83 5.48 8.26
C ILE A 45 -4.65 4.11 7.60
N TYR A 46 -4.85 3.02 8.33
CA TYR A 46 -4.80 1.67 7.78
C TYR A 46 -5.86 1.45 6.69
N ILE A 47 -7.14 1.76 6.97
CA ILE A 47 -8.24 1.55 6.03
C ILE A 47 -8.02 2.38 4.76
N THR A 48 -7.63 3.64 4.90
CA THR A 48 -7.37 4.52 3.74
C THR A 48 -6.20 3.99 2.90
N SER A 49 -5.12 3.52 3.53
CA SER A 49 -3.99 2.89 2.84
C SER A 49 -4.40 1.61 2.10
N PHE A 50 -5.24 0.78 2.72
CA PHE A 50 -5.79 -0.43 2.11
C PHE A 50 -6.61 -0.11 0.86
N LEU A 51 -7.59 0.79 1.00
CA LEU A 51 -8.47 1.17 -0.10
C LEU A 51 -7.68 1.77 -1.26
N GLN A 52 -6.63 2.54 -0.97
CA GLN A 52 -5.76 3.12 -1.99
C GLN A 52 -4.99 2.04 -2.78
N ILE A 53 -4.37 1.07 -2.10
CA ILE A 53 -3.68 -0.04 -2.79
C ILE A 53 -4.67 -0.81 -3.67
N MET A 54 -5.89 -1.07 -3.16
CA MET A 54 -6.92 -1.79 -3.92
C MET A 54 -7.46 -1.01 -5.11
N ALA A 55 -7.68 0.30 -4.97
CA ALA A 55 -8.12 1.15 -6.07
C ALA A 55 -7.12 1.16 -7.22
N VAL A 56 -5.83 1.23 -6.90
CA VAL A 56 -4.78 1.27 -7.92
C VAL A 56 -4.49 -0.10 -8.50
N TRP A 57 -4.54 -1.16 -7.69
CA TRP A 57 -4.54 -2.52 -8.24
C TRP A 57 -5.66 -2.71 -9.27
N LEU A 58 -6.88 -2.25 -8.97
CA LEU A 58 -8.00 -2.32 -9.90
C LEU A 58 -7.73 -1.54 -11.18
N TYR A 59 -7.19 -0.32 -11.07
CA TYR A 59 -6.80 0.48 -12.23
C TYR A 59 -5.74 -0.20 -13.10
N TYR A 60 -4.67 -0.72 -12.49
CA TYR A 60 -3.63 -1.44 -13.22
C TYR A 60 -4.18 -2.72 -13.86
N HIS A 61 -5.04 -3.47 -13.17
CA HIS A 61 -5.67 -4.65 -13.72
C HIS A 61 -6.47 -4.33 -15.00
N GLU A 62 -7.20 -3.21 -15.03
CA GLU A 62 -7.87 -2.73 -16.25
C GLU A 62 -6.89 -2.28 -17.35
N LEU A 63 -5.81 -1.55 -17.00
CA LEU A 63 -4.78 -1.15 -17.96
C LEU A 63 -4.10 -2.35 -18.62
N TYR A 64 -3.78 -3.37 -17.81
CA TYR A 64 -3.14 -4.57 -18.31
C TYR A 64 -4.01 -5.25 -19.37
N LYS A 65 -5.36 -5.22 -19.28
CA LYS A 65 -6.25 -5.75 -20.34
C LYS A 65 -6.03 -5.09 -21.72
N LEU A 66 -5.61 -3.83 -21.75
CA LEU A 66 -5.34 -3.08 -22.98
C LEU A 66 -3.94 -3.35 -23.59
N VAL A 67 -3.07 -4.07 -22.87
CA VAL A 67 -1.71 -4.38 -23.30
C VAL A 67 -1.64 -5.80 -23.86
N ASP A 68 -1.13 -5.93 -25.09
CA ASP A 68 -0.93 -7.23 -25.75
C ASP A 68 0.36 -7.92 -25.30
N HIS A 69 1.44 -7.16 -25.09
CA HIS A 69 2.76 -7.68 -24.73
C HIS A 69 3.45 -6.82 -23.67
N VAL A 70 4.00 -7.48 -22.64
CA VAL A 70 4.82 -6.81 -21.61
C VAL A 70 6.27 -6.73 -22.09
N SER A 71 6.71 -5.49 -22.32
CA SER A 71 8.11 -5.14 -22.62
C SER A 71 8.95 -5.09 -21.33
N PHE A 72 10.28 -5.18 -21.46
CA PHE A 72 11.19 -5.07 -20.32
C PHE A 72 11.06 -3.73 -19.59
N ARG A 73 10.82 -2.64 -20.33
CA ARG A 73 10.59 -1.32 -19.73
C ARG A 73 9.32 -1.27 -18.89
N LEU A 74 8.24 -1.87 -19.39
CA LEU A 74 6.97 -1.96 -18.66
C LEU A 74 7.11 -2.81 -17.40
N PHE A 75 7.83 -3.93 -17.49
CA PHE A 75 8.17 -4.74 -16.32
C PHE A 75 8.99 -3.97 -15.27
N GLY A 76 9.98 -3.18 -15.71
CA GLY A 76 10.77 -2.32 -14.82
C GLY A 76 9.91 -1.27 -14.12
N ALA A 77 9.00 -0.61 -14.86
CA ALA A 77 8.06 0.35 -14.28
C ALA A 77 7.11 -0.30 -13.26
N ASN A 78 6.54 -1.47 -13.59
CA ASN A 78 5.71 -2.25 -12.67
C ASN A 78 6.49 -2.65 -11.40
N SER A 79 7.75 -3.08 -11.56
CA SER A 79 8.60 -3.48 -10.42
C SER A 79 8.93 -2.28 -9.52
N PHE A 80 9.19 -1.11 -10.11
CA PHE A 80 9.40 0.12 -9.36
C PHE A 80 8.14 0.52 -8.59
N TRP A 81 6.97 0.40 -9.21
CA TRP A 81 5.69 0.63 -8.53
C TRP A 81 5.50 -0.34 -7.35
N LEU A 82 5.73 -1.64 -7.53
CA LEU A 82 5.65 -2.63 -6.45
C LEU A 82 6.63 -2.34 -5.31
N LEU A 83 7.85 -1.88 -5.63
CA LEU A 83 8.81 -1.44 -4.62
C LEU A 83 8.25 -0.29 -3.78
N THR A 84 7.65 0.71 -4.43
CA THR A 84 7.04 1.84 -3.69
C THR A 84 5.83 1.40 -2.86
N ALA A 85 5.01 0.48 -3.36
CA ALA A 85 3.91 -0.12 -2.63
C ALA A 85 4.39 -0.87 -1.36
N SER A 86 5.56 -1.51 -1.42
CA SER A 86 6.13 -2.25 -0.29
C SER A 86 6.50 -1.36 0.91
N PHE A 87 6.64 -0.04 0.70
CA PHE A 87 6.89 0.92 1.78
C PHE A 87 5.62 1.41 2.49
N VAL A 88 4.44 1.15 1.93
CA VAL A 88 3.15 1.61 2.51
C VAL A 88 2.95 1.11 3.95
N PRO A 89 3.20 -0.18 4.31
CA PRO A 89 3.07 -0.63 5.70
C PRO A 89 3.96 0.16 6.66
N LEU A 90 5.22 0.41 6.28
CA LEU A 90 6.17 1.19 7.07
C LEU A 90 5.68 2.64 7.25
N ALA A 91 5.17 3.26 6.19
CA ALA A 91 4.67 4.62 6.23
C ALA A 91 3.42 4.74 7.13
N THR A 92 2.49 3.78 7.01
CA THR A 92 1.28 3.67 7.85
C THR A 92 1.64 3.60 9.33
N ARG A 93 2.62 2.75 9.69
CA ARG A 93 3.12 2.65 11.07
C ARG A 93 3.77 3.96 11.54
N GLY A 94 4.60 4.56 10.68
CA GLY A 94 5.32 5.80 10.98
C GLY A 94 4.39 6.94 11.36
N ILE A 95 3.32 7.16 10.59
CA ILE A 95 2.30 8.17 10.93
C ILE A 95 1.56 7.80 12.22
N GLY A 96 1.22 6.53 12.43
CA GLY A 96 0.53 6.09 13.63
C GLY A 96 1.29 6.38 14.93
N GLN A 97 2.63 6.30 14.90
CA GLN A 97 3.48 6.56 16.06
C GLN A 97 3.95 8.02 16.18
N HIS A 98 4.10 8.72 15.04
CA HIS A 98 4.66 10.07 14.98
C HIS A 98 3.78 11.01 14.14
N SER A 99 2.49 11.08 14.46
CA SER A 99 1.47 11.79 13.67
C SER A 99 1.77 13.28 13.43
N ALA A 100 2.55 13.93 14.29
CA ALA A 100 2.97 15.33 14.16
C ALA A 100 4.25 15.53 13.33
N ASN A 101 4.93 14.46 12.91
CA ASN A 101 6.19 14.56 12.19
C ASN A 101 5.95 14.70 10.68
N PHE A 102 6.20 15.91 10.16
CA PHE A 102 6.04 16.25 8.75
C PHE A 102 6.84 15.33 7.81
N ALA A 103 7.99 14.80 8.25
CA ALA A 103 8.78 13.87 7.45
C ALA A 103 8.04 12.55 7.16
N PHE A 104 7.27 12.03 8.12
CA PHE A 104 6.48 10.81 7.91
C PHE A 104 5.26 11.05 7.05
N LEU A 105 4.65 12.23 7.13
CA LEU A 105 3.60 12.64 6.20
C LEU A 105 4.14 12.72 4.76
N LEU A 106 5.30 13.35 4.56
CA LEU A 106 5.95 13.40 3.24
C LEU A 106 6.30 12.00 2.72
N PHE A 107 6.84 11.14 3.58
CA PHE A 107 7.17 9.77 3.22
C PHE A 107 5.93 8.98 2.80
N PHE A 108 4.85 9.07 3.58
CA PHE A 108 3.56 8.46 3.25
C PHE A 108 3.05 8.97 1.90
N ILE A 109 2.94 10.29 1.70
CA ILE A 109 2.50 10.87 0.42
C ILE A 109 3.40 10.41 -0.75
N SER A 110 4.72 10.35 -0.54
CA SER A 110 5.67 9.90 -1.57
C SER A 110 5.54 8.43 -1.93
N SER A 111 5.13 7.59 -0.97
CA SER A 111 4.81 6.19 -1.27
C SER A 111 3.58 6.05 -2.15
N PHE A 112 2.69 7.06 -2.17
CA PHE A 112 1.49 7.08 -3.03
C PHE A 112 1.65 7.89 -4.32
N LEU A 113 2.71 8.67 -4.50
CA LEU A 113 2.98 9.44 -5.71
C LEU A 113 2.95 8.61 -7.01
N PRO A 114 3.49 7.37 -7.03
CA PRO A 114 3.43 6.48 -8.20
C PRO A 114 2.03 5.94 -8.54
N PHE A 115 1.03 6.18 -7.69
CA PHE A 115 -0.32 5.64 -7.80
C PHE A 115 -1.28 6.59 -8.55
N GLY A 116 -0.90 7.86 -8.74
CA GLY A 116 -1.73 8.89 -9.38
C GLY A 116 -1.27 9.33 -10.79
N MET A 117 -0.28 8.64 -11.37
CA MET A 117 0.22 8.89 -12.74
C MET A 117 -0.33 7.87 -13.73
#